data_AF-A0A317JG24-F1
#
_entry.id   AF-A0A317JG24-F1
#
_cell.length_a   1.000
_cell.length_b   1.000
_cell.length_c   1.000
_cell.angle_alpha   90.00
_cell.angle_beta   90.00
_cell.angle_gamma   90.00
#
_symmetry.space_group_name_H-M   'P 1'
#
loop_
_entity.id
_entity.type
_entity.pdbx_description
1 polymer ?
#
loop_
_entity_poly.entity_id
_entity_poly.type
_entity_poly.pdbx_seq_one_letter_code
_entity_poly.pdbx_strand_id
1 'polypeptide(L)' 'RAIWQRAGSKCEKCGSQFALQIDHCRPWALGGDHQFENLRLLCRNCNQRAAIETFGSQKMNDFLNGE' A
#
# COMPACT_ATOMS: atom_id res chain seq x y z
N ARG A 1 0.78 -1.81 15.59
CA ARG A 1 1.75 -2.94 15.48
C ARG A 1 1.12 -4.23 14.93
N ALA A 2 -0.19 -4.48 15.13
CA ALA A 2 -0.85 -5.73 14.70
C ALA A 2 -0.71 -6.06 13.20
N ILE A 3 -0.85 -5.07 12.29
CA ILE A 3 -0.70 -5.30 10.83
C ILE A 3 0.70 -5.81 10.48
N TRP A 4 1.74 -5.26 11.12
CA TRP A 4 3.12 -5.70 10.91
C TRP A 4 3.35 -7.13 11.36
N GLN A 5 2.77 -7.52 12.50
CA GLN A 5 2.87 -8.89 13.00
C GLN A 5 2.13 -9.87 12.08
N ARG A 6 0.91 -9.54 11.63
CA ARG A 6 0.13 -10.35 10.69
C ARG A 6 0.89 -10.59 9.38
N ALA A 7 1.52 -9.55 8.85
CA ALA A 7 2.30 -9.62 7.62
C ALA A 7 3.71 -10.21 7.82
N GLY A 8 4.07 -10.64 9.04
CA GLY A 8 5.41 -11.16 9.33
C GLY A 8 6.54 -10.16 9.08
N SER A 9 6.27 -8.86 9.27
CA SER A 9 7.15 -7.74 8.95
C SER A 9 7.69 -7.76 7.52
N LYS A 10 6.86 -8.23 6.57
CA LYS A 10 7.20 -8.37 5.15
C LYS A 10 6.07 -7.83 4.28
N CYS A 11 6.43 -7.40 3.08
CA CYS A 11 5.46 -7.00 2.06
C CYS A 11 4.60 -8.22 1.68
N GLU A 12 3.28 -8.10 1.82
CA GLU A 12 2.32 -9.16 1.53
C GLU A 12 2.25 -9.51 0.03
N LYS A 13 2.82 -8.67 -0.86
CA LYS A 13 2.91 -8.92 -2.32
C LYS A 13 4.21 -9.57 -2.78
N CYS A 14 5.36 -9.18 -2.22
CA CYS A 14 6.68 -9.58 -2.75
C CYS A 14 7.67 -10.10 -1.71
N GLY A 15 7.32 -10.08 -0.42
CA GLY A 15 8.17 -10.55 0.67
C GLY A 15 9.31 -9.61 1.10
N SER A 16 9.46 -8.43 0.47
CA SER A 16 10.46 -7.42 0.87
C SER A 16 10.27 -7.01 2.34
N GLN A 17 11.37 -6.77 3.05
CA GLN A 17 11.38 -6.23 4.42
C GLN A 17 11.71 -4.73 4.47
N PHE A 18 11.91 -4.11 3.30
CA PHE A 18 12.37 -2.73 3.19
C PHE A 18 11.25 -1.77 2.78
N ALA A 19 11.33 -0.53 3.30
CA ALA A 19 10.42 0.57 3.00
C ALA A 19 8.93 0.17 3.08
N LEU A 20 8.57 -0.53 4.16
CA LEU A 20 7.22 -1.04 4.39
C LEU A 20 6.26 0.07 4.78
N GLN A 21 5.05 0.00 4.23
CA GLN A 21 3.98 0.97 4.34
C GLN A 21 2.66 0.23 4.56
N ILE A 22 1.80 0.80 5.40
CA ILE A 22 0.42 0.32 5.52
C ILE A 22 -0.35 0.89 4.33
N ASP A 23 -1.06 0.02 3.63
CA ASP A 23 -1.87 0.33 2.46
C ASP A 23 -3.31 -0.14 2.67
N HIS A 24 -4.24 0.55 2.04
CA HIS A 24 -5.65 0.17 2.00
C HIS A 24 -5.92 -0.72 0.80
N CYS A 25 -6.36 -1.96 1.03
CA CYS A 25 -6.75 -2.89 -0.02
C CYS A 25 -7.78 -2.27 -0.99
N ARG A 26 -8.85 -1.70 -0.44
CA ARG A 26 -9.71 -0.74 -1.14
C ARG A 26 -9.33 0.67 -0.66
N PRO A 27 -8.83 1.55 -1.54
CA PRO A 27 -8.41 2.88 -1.12
C PRO A 27 -9.52 3.68 -0.45
N TRP A 28 -9.16 4.49 0.55
CA TRP A 28 -10.09 5.40 1.23
C TRP A 28 -10.83 6.33 0.25
N ALA A 29 -10.11 6.88 -0.75
CA ALA A 29 -10.68 7.75 -1.78
C ALA A 29 -11.75 7.06 -2.65
N LEU A 30 -11.82 5.73 -2.64
CA LEU A 30 -12.84 4.94 -3.32
C LEU A 30 -13.86 4.33 -2.35
N GLY A 31 -13.91 4.81 -1.10
CA GLY A 31 -14.85 4.36 -0.07
C GLY A 31 -14.39 3.17 0.76
N GLY A 32 -13.11 2.79 0.70
CA GLY A 32 -12.56 1.82 1.66
C GLY A 32 -12.53 2.36 3.09
N ASP A 33 -12.43 1.48 4.07
CA ASP A 33 -12.42 1.83 5.49
C ASP A 33 -11.04 1.61 6.14
N HIS A 34 -10.91 1.96 7.42
CA HIS A 34 -9.69 1.71 8.20
C HIS A 34 -9.78 0.41 9.03
N GLN A 35 -10.68 -0.51 8.67
CA GLN A 35 -10.81 -1.78 9.37
C GLN A 35 -9.57 -2.64 9.12
N PHE A 36 -9.22 -3.47 10.10
CA PHE A 36 -8.01 -4.28 10.07
C PHE A 36 -7.93 -5.19 8.83
N GLU A 37 -9.09 -5.64 8.35
CA GLU A 37 -9.28 -6.48 7.18
C GLU A 37 -9.01 -5.74 5.86
N ASN A 38 -9.25 -4.42 5.81
CA ASN A 38 -8.99 -3.59 4.64
C ASN A 38 -7.56 -3.02 4.61
N LEU A 39 -6.78 -3.21 5.68
CA LEU A 39 -5.39 -2.78 5.72
C LEU A 39 -4.47 -3.94 5.34
N ARG A 40 -3.37 -3.64 4.64
CA ARG A 40 -2.27 -4.56 4.32
C ARG A 40 -0.92 -3.88 4.45
N LEU A 41 0.16 -4.66 4.52
CA LEU A 41 1.52 -4.17 4.56
C LEU A 41 2.21 -4.41 3.21
N LEU A 42 2.63 -3.35 2.55
CA LEU A 42 3.36 -3.41 1.27
C LEU A 42 4.68 -2.66 1.36
N CYS A 43 5.69 -3.05 0.58
CA CYS A 43 6.84 -2.17 0.36
C CYS A 43 6.45 -0.99 -0.53
N ARG A 44 7.18 0.13 -0.46
CA ARG A 44 6.95 1.34 -1.26
C ARG A 44 6.69 1.04 -2.73
N ASN A 45 7.50 0.19 -3.36
CA ASN A 45 7.34 -0.17 -4.78
C ASN A 45 6.04 -0.91 -5.08
N CYS A 46 5.64 -1.86 -4.23
CA CYS A 46 4.38 -2.57 -4.39
C CYS A 46 3.18 -1.66 -4.12
N ASN A 47 3.29 -0.77 -3.13
CA ASN A 47 2.25 0.20 -2.82
C ASN A 47 2.03 1.17 -3.99
N GLN A 48 3.11 1.74 -4.53
CA GLN A 48 3.05 2.64 -5.70
C GLN A 48 2.43 1.96 -6.93
N ARG A 49 2.80 0.70 -7.21
CA ARG A 49 2.20 -0.08 -8.31
C ARG A 49 0.69 -0.28 -8.10
N ALA A 50 0.27 -0.64 -6.90
CA ALA A 50 -1.15 -0.80 -6.58
C ALA A 50 -1.93 0.52 -6.76
N ALA A 51 -1.33 1.64 -6.35
CA ALA A 51 -1.91 2.96 -6.55
C ALA A 51 -2.02 3.34 -8.04
N ILE A 52 -0.99 3.07 -8.85
CA ILE A 52 -1.03 3.29 -10.31
C ILE A 52 -2.11 2.42 -10.97
N GLU A 53 -2.22 1.15 -10.59
CA GLU A 53 -3.26 0.24 -11.08
C GLU A 53 -4.67 0.76 -10.74
N THR A 54 -4.84 1.35 -9.55
CA THR A 54 -6.15 1.79 -9.06
C THR A 54 -6.57 3.18 -9.56
N PHE A 55 -5.62 4.12 -9.62
CA PHE A 55 -5.90 5.54 -9.89
C PHE A 55 -5.42 6.01 -11.26
N GLY A 56 -4.63 5.19 -11.96
CA GLY A 56 -3.99 5.53 -13.22
C GLY A 56 -2.68 6.31 -13.03
N SER A 57 -1.75 6.14 -13.97
CA SER A 57 -0.44 6.79 -13.93
C SER A 57 -0.51 8.32 -13.98
N GLN A 58 -1.44 8.88 -14.77
CA GLN A 58 -1.62 10.34 -14.87
C GLN A 58 -1.87 10.98 -13.51
N LYS A 59 -2.80 10.40 -12.73
CA LYS A 59 -3.11 10.89 -11.38
C LYS A 59 -1.98 10.62 -10.40
N MET A 60 -1.28 9.50 -10.55
CA MET A 60 -0.22 9.12 -9.61
C MET A 60 1.09 9.88 -9.83
N ASN A 61 1.38 10.40 -11.02
CA ASN A 61 2.63 11.12 -11.32
C ASN A 61 2.91 12.27 -10.34
N ASP A 62 1.88 12.98 -9.90
CA ASP A 62 1.99 14.09 -8.94
C ASP A 62 2.54 13.63 -7.58
N PHE A 63 2.35 12.35 -7.23
CA PHE A 63 2.72 11.76 -5.95
C PHE A 63 3.95 10.86 -6.01
N LEU A 64 4.40 10.47 -7.21
CA LEU A 64 5.55 9.58 -7.40
C LEU A 64 6.89 10.31 -7.45
N ASN A 65 6.88 11.58 -7.84
CA ASN A 65 8.09 12.38 -8.08
C ASN A 65 8.57 13.18 -6.86
N GLY A 66 7.92 13.03 -5.70
CA GLY A 66 8.38 13.64 -4.44
C GLY A 66 9.36 12.73 -3.72
N GLU A 67 10.64 13.08 -3.77
CA GLU A 67 11.65 12.65 -2.78
C GLU A 67 11.58 13.54 -1.53
#